data_AF-A0A2T6KRC3-F1
#
_entry.id   AF-A0A2T6KRC3-F1
#
_cell.length_a   1.000
_cell.length_b   1.000
_cell.length_c   1.000
_cell.angle_alpha   90.00
_cell.angle_beta   90.00
_cell.angle_gamma   90.00
#
_symmetry.space_group_name_H-M   'P 1'
#
loop_
_entity.id
_entity.type
_entity.pdbx_description
1 polymer ?
#
loop_
_entity_poly.entity_id
_entity_poly.type
_entity_poly.pdbx_seq_one_letter_code
_entity_poly.pdbx_strand_id
1 'polypeptide(L)'
;MPFNAMVSAKLAAYVYALADPREEGALKDRVFYIGKGNGNRCFSHVQIETDGAPLKEGEHKLAKIREIRSAGYDVEVLIVSHGLTDPEAHFLETALIPLVGDTNKVAGHGDRGFWLTENQVKEIHDRSIERGDIDLLRGNVLFVSLNQQDATKLLNGVEDEVAQATLGNWNLNVRDSRRVDCVVGVKNSLILSIFETEKVPDNITRFDRLSAPTKRAHGRSRFFGTRRGDLEEQLRGRTVRQEGQVLSKIRPGAGCQFFPAMAYHALWLRWPRRPSMLPHA
;
A
#
# COMPACT_ATOMS: atom_id res chain seq x y z
N MET A 1 19.08 -39.92 2.96
CA MET A 1 18.23 -40.69 3.91
C MET A 1 17.06 -39.82 4.34
N PRO A 2 15.83 -40.36 4.44
CA PRO A 2 14.68 -39.61 4.92
C PRO A 2 14.79 -39.28 6.42
N PHE A 3 14.10 -38.24 6.86
CA PHE A 3 13.88 -37.92 8.26
C PHE A 3 13.04 -39.01 8.93
N ASN A 4 13.45 -39.39 10.15
CA ASN A 4 12.63 -40.23 11.02
C ASN A 4 11.44 -39.43 11.59
N ALA A 5 10.52 -40.13 12.27
CA ALA A 5 9.31 -39.52 12.82
C ALA A 5 9.58 -38.41 13.85
N MET A 6 10.60 -38.57 14.70
CA MET A 6 10.96 -37.58 15.72
C MET A 6 11.50 -36.30 15.09
N VAL A 7 12.36 -36.42 14.08
CA VAL A 7 12.90 -35.28 13.32
C VAL A 7 11.77 -34.59 12.57
N SER A 8 10.93 -35.36 11.87
CA SER A 8 9.77 -34.82 11.12
C SER A 8 8.82 -34.03 12.03
N ALA A 9 8.55 -34.54 13.23
CA ALA A 9 7.70 -33.85 14.21
C ALA A 9 8.33 -32.54 14.70
N LYS A 10 9.64 -32.53 14.98
CA LYS A 10 10.36 -31.31 15.40
C LYS A 10 10.50 -30.27 14.29
N LEU A 11 10.58 -30.70 13.03
CA LEU A 11 10.65 -29.79 11.89
C LEU A 11 9.31 -29.08 11.63
N ALA A 12 8.17 -29.65 12.03
CA ALA A 12 6.83 -29.13 11.75
C ALA A 12 6.64 -28.75 10.26
N ALA A 13 6.16 -27.55 9.96
CA ALA A 13 6.29 -26.98 8.61
C ALA A 13 7.67 -26.31 8.47
N TYR A 14 8.25 -26.41 7.28
CA TYR A 14 9.58 -25.89 6.99
C TYR A 14 9.68 -25.38 5.55
N VAL A 15 10.68 -24.54 5.31
CA VAL A 15 11.14 -24.15 3.97
C VAL A 15 12.48 -24.82 3.70
N TYR A 16 12.67 -25.35 2.51
CA TYR A 16 13.89 -26.02 2.08
C TYR A 16 14.36 -25.51 0.72
N ALA A 17 15.65 -25.69 0.47
CA ALA A 17 16.31 -25.41 -0.80
C ALA A 17 16.89 -26.68 -1.41
N LEU A 18 16.94 -26.74 -2.74
CA LEU A 18 17.74 -27.73 -3.46
C LEU A 18 18.92 -27.03 -4.13
N ALA A 19 20.12 -27.58 -3.96
CA ALA A 19 21.35 -27.02 -4.51
C ALA A 19 22.09 -28.02 -5.41
N ASP A 20 22.73 -27.49 -6.46
CA ASP A 20 23.61 -28.24 -7.35
C ASP A 20 25.00 -28.34 -6.69
N PRO A 21 25.46 -29.54 -6.31
CA PRO A 21 26.75 -29.70 -5.63
C PRO A 21 27.95 -29.49 -6.57
N ARG A 22 27.73 -29.42 -7.89
CA ARG A 22 28.78 -29.25 -8.89
C ARG A 22 29.18 -27.78 -9.07
N GLU A 23 28.28 -26.87 -8.72
CA GLU A 23 28.53 -25.43 -8.79
C GLU A 23 29.39 -24.99 -7.60
N GLU A 24 30.47 -24.27 -7.89
CA GLU A 24 31.34 -23.65 -6.88
C GLU A 24 30.86 -22.22 -6.57
N GLY A 25 31.09 -21.75 -5.34
CA GLY A 25 30.75 -20.38 -4.95
C GLY A 25 29.83 -20.30 -3.74
N ALA A 26 29.13 -19.16 -3.60
CA ALA A 26 28.26 -18.95 -2.45
C ALA A 26 27.00 -19.81 -2.58
N LEU A 27 26.35 -20.10 -1.44
CA LEU A 27 25.15 -20.94 -1.41
C LEU A 27 24.05 -20.46 -2.38
N LYS A 28 23.90 -19.14 -2.52
CA LYS A 28 22.92 -18.53 -3.44
C LYS A 28 23.13 -18.92 -4.91
N ASP A 29 24.37 -19.19 -5.32
CA ASP A 29 24.74 -19.49 -6.71
C ASP A 29 24.49 -20.97 -7.03
N ARG A 30 24.46 -21.81 -5.99
CA ARG A 30 24.26 -23.26 -6.06
C ARG A 30 22.79 -23.65 -5.96
N VAL A 31 22.00 -22.85 -5.25
CA VAL A 31 20.56 -23.10 -5.02
C VAL A 31 19.77 -22.84 -6.29
N PHE A 32 18.99 -23.83 -6.73
CA PHE A 32 18.15 -23.74 -7.92
C PHE A 32 16.66 -23.97 -7.65
N TYR A 33 16.27 -24.27 -6.41
CA TYR A 33 14.86 -24.47 -6.07
C TYR A 33 14.61 -24.10 -4.61
N ILE A 34 13.44 -23.52 -4.34
CA ILE A 34 12.92 -23.28 -2.99
C ILE A 34 11.53 -23.88 -2.91
N GLY A 35 11.21 -24.54 -1.80
CA GLY A 35 9.86 -24.99 -1.55
C GLY A 35 9.54 -25.11 -0.07
N LYS A 36 8.26 -25.15 0.26
CA LYS A 36 7.78 -25.52 1.59
C LYS A 36 7.45 -27.00 1.71
N GLY A 37 7.52 -27.53 2.92
CA GLY A 37 7.14 -28.91 3.20
C GLY A 37 6.97 -29.28 4.66
N ASN A 38 6.52 -30.52 4.84
CA ASN A 38 6.36 -31.21 6.11
C ASN A 38 6.86 -32.65 5.92
N GLY A 39 7.30 -33.29 7.00
CA GLY A 39 7.86 -34.64 6.94
C GLY A 39 8.98 -34.76 5.90
N ASN A 40 8.87 -35.74 5.00
CA ASN A 40 9.91 -36.06 4.01
C ASN A 40 9.73 -35.41 2.64
N ARG A 41 8.87 -34.38 2.50
CA ARG A 41 8.55 -33.75 1.21
C ARG A 41 9.78 -33.29 0.42
N CYS A 42 10.80 -32.74 1.08
CA CYS A 42 12.04 -32.32 0.42
C CYS A 42 12.76 -33.49 -0.29
N PHE A 43 12.77 -34.67 0.33
CA PHE A 43 13.33 -35.88 -0.27
C PHE A 43 12.40 -36.47 -1.33
N SER A 44 11.08 -36.47 -1.10
CA SER A 44 10.11 -36.90 -2.11
C SER A 44 10.26 -36.10 -3.41
N HIS A 45 10.48 -34.78 -3.32
CA HIS A 45 10.73 -33.94 -4.51
C HIS A 45 12.00 -34.32 -5.28
N VAL A 46 13.02 -34.83 -4.60
CA VAL A 46 14.23 -35.36 -5.23
C VAL A 46 14.02 -36.80 -5.74
N GLN A 47 13.09 -37.57 -5.15
CA GLN A 47 12.86 -38.98 -5.44
C GLN A 47 11.76 -39.28 -6.48
N ILE A 48 10.90 -38.31 -6.85
CA ILE A 48 9.84 -38.47 -7.88
C ILE A 48 10.40 -38.96 -9.24
N GLU A 49 11.71 -38.99 -9.41
CA GLU A 49 12.40 -39.52 -10.57
C GLU A 49 12.47 -41.06 -10.69
N THR A 50 12.15 -41.84 -9.65
CA THR A 50 12.33 -43.31 -9.75
C THR A 50 11.23 -44.02 -10.56
N ASP A 51 10.06 -43.40 -10.74
CA ASP A 51 8.86 -44.09 -11.28
C ASP A 51 8.57 -43.80 -12.77
N GLY A 52 9.51 -43.22 -13.52
CA GLY A 52 9.38 -43.11 -14.98
C GLY A 52 8.22 -42.24 -15.48
N ALA A 53 7.66 -41.36 -14.64
CA ALA A 53 6.61 -40.44 -15.06
C ALA A 53 7.15 -39.45 -16.11
N PRO A 54 6.43 -39.23 -17.24
CA PRO A 54 6.83 -38.25 -18.25
C PRO A 54 6.87 -36.85 -17.64
N LEU A 55 7.93 -36.10 -17.96
CA LEU A 55 8.04 -34.68 -17.60
C LEU A 55 6.82 -33.96 -18.17
N LYS A 56 6.06 -33.26 -17.33
CA LYS A 56 5.14 -32.26 -17.86
C LYS A 56 5.97 -31.11 -18.40
N GLU A 57 5.59 -30.61 -19.57
CA GLU A 57 6.34 -29.58 -20.30
C GLU A 57 6.66 -28.38 -19.38
N GLY A 58 7.95 -28.14 -19.15
CA GLY A 58 8.57 -27.05 -18.37
C GLY A 58 8.80 -27.29 -16.86
N GLU A 59 8.92 -28.51 -16.37
CA GLU A 59 9.44 -28.74 -15.00
C GLU A 59 10.97 -28.50 -14.93
N HIS A 60 11.41 -27.23 -15.00
CA HIS A 60 12.82 -26.82 -14.97
C HIS A 60 13.62 -27.42 -13.81
N LYS A 61 12.99 -27.61 -12.64
CA LYS A 61 13.60 -28.28 -11.49
C LYS A 61 13.93 -29.76 -11.74
N LEU A 62 13.09 -30.51 -12.45
CA LEU A 62 13.29 -31.94 -12.70
C LEU A 62 14.41 -32.16 -13.72
N ALA A 63 14.51 -31.27 -14.71
CA ALA A 63 15.62 -31.26 -15.66
C ALA A 63 16.97 -31.06 -14.92
N LYS A 64 17.06 -30.07 -14.03
CA LYS A 64 18.28 -29.82 -13.25
C LYS A 64 18.63 -31.00 -12.33
N ILE A 65 17.65 -31.61 -11.67
CA ILE A 65 17.85 -32.83 -10.84
C ILE A 65 18.43 -33.98 -11.69
N ARG A 66 17.88 -34.21 -12.89
CA ARG A 66 18.38 -35.21 -13.86
C ARG A 66 19.82 -34.97 -14.27
N GLU A 67 20.14 -33.73 -14.62
CA GLU A 67 21.49 -33.33 -15.01
C GLU A 67 22.51 -33.62 -13.90
N ILE A 68 22.18 -33.27 -12.66
CA ILE A 68 23.05 -33.50 -11.49
C ILE A 68 23.31 -35.01 -11.30
N ARG A 69 22.26 -35.82 -11.35
CA ARG A 69 22.35 -37.29 -11.22
C ARG A 69 23.09 -37.97 -12.36
N SER A 70 22.86 -37.52 -13.60
CA SER A 70 23.55 -38.04 -14.77
C SER A 70 25.07 -37.80 -14.72
N ALA A 71 25.50 -36.77 -13.99
CA ALA A 71 26.91 -36.49 -13.72
C ALA A 71 27.47 -37.28 -12.53
N GLY A 72 26.69 -38.17 -11.91
CA GLY A 72 27.11 -38.99 -10.76
C GLY A 72 27.02 -38.31 -9.40
N TYR A 73 26.29 -37.19 -9.29
CA TYR A 73 26.10 -36.45 -8.04
C TYR A 73 24.68 -36.57 -7.51
N ASP A 74 24.53 -36.43 -6.19
CA ASP A 74 23.23 -36.30 -5.54
C ASP A 74 22.89 -34.84 -5.27
N VAL A 75 21.62 -34.46 -5.48
CA VAL A 75 21.13 -33.12 -5.18
C VAL A 75 21.21 -32.85 -3.68
N GLU A 76 21.79 -31.71 -3.31
CA GLU A 76 21.90 -31.30 -1.92
C GLU A 76 20.56 -30.72 -1.45
N VAL A 77 20.05 -31.24 -0.32
CA VAL A 77 18.81 -30.79 0.31
C VAL A 77 19.14 -30.01 1.57
N LEU A 78 18.71 -28.74 1.63
CA LEU A 78 19.00 -27.84 2.73
C LEU A 78 17.71 -27.39 3.40
N ILE A 79 17.64 -27.45 4.73
CA ILE A 79 16.54 -26.85 5.48
C ILE A 79 16.89 -25.38 5.72
N VAL A 80 16.08 -24.48 5.15
CA VAL A 80 16.28 -23.02 5.25
C VAL A 80 15.73 -22.49 6.58
N SER A 81 14.54 -22.95 6.96
CA SER A 81 13.90 -22.63 8.24
C SER A 81 12.87 -23.70 8.59
N HIS A 82 12.68 -24.00 9.88
CA HIS A 82 11.81 -25.06 10.35
C HIS A 82 11.13 -24.70 11.68
N GLY A 83 10.18 -25.52 12.12
CA GLY A 83 9.38 -25.24 13.32
C GLY A 83 8.30 -24.19 13.08
N LEU A 84 7.91 -24.01 11.81
CA LEU A 84 6.96 -22.99 11.38
C LEU A 84 5.53 -23.53 11.40
N THR A 85 4.57 -22.61 11.44
CA THR A 85 3.20 -22.88 10.99
C THR A 85 3.14 -22.90 9.45
N ASP A 86 2.08 -23.50 8.89
CA ASP A 86 1.93 -23.55 7.42
C ASP A 86 1.84 -22.16 6.75
N PRO A 87 1.13 -21.15 7.32
CA PRO A 87 1.13 -19.79 6.79
C PRO A 87 2.51 -19.12 6.83
N GLU A 88 3.28 -19.31 7.90
CA GLU A 88 4.64 -18.76 8.00
C GLU A 88 5.59 -19.39 6.97
N ALA A 89 5.52 -20.72 6.81
CA ALA A 89 6.30 -21.42 5.79
C ALA A 89 5.93 -20.95 4.37
N HIS A 90 4.65 -20.70 4.10
CA HIS A 90 4.19 -20.16 2.82
C HIS A 90 4.64 -18.72 2.58
N PHE A 91 4.56 -17.86 3.61
CA PHE A 91 5.04 -16.48 3.56
C PHE A 91 6.54 -16.44 3.22
N LEU A 92 7.34 -17.24 3.93
CA LEU A 92 8.79 -17.30 3.72
C LEU A 92 9.16 -17.92 2.36
N GLU A 93 8.48 -18.98 1.93
CA GLU A 93 8.65 -19.56 0.59
C GLU A 93 8.41 -18.51 -0.50
N THR A 94 7.29 -17.78 -0.41
CA THR A 94 6.93 -16.72 -1.36
C THR A 94 7.96 -15.59 -1.38
N ALA A 95 8.49 -15.22 -0.20
CA ALA A 95 9.55 -14.23 -0.09
C ALA A 95 10.89 -14.69 -0.68
N LEU A 96 11.19 -15.99 -0.71
CA LEU A 96 12.49 -16.49 -1.17
C LEU A 96 12.51 -16.91 -2.64
N ILE A 97 11.38 -17.33 -3.21
CA ILE A 97 11.32 -17.80 -4.61
C ILE A 97 11.96 -16.82 -5.62
N PRO A 98 11.67 -15.50 -5.58
CA PRO A 98 12.22 -14.57 -6.58
C PRO A 98 13.73 -14.38 -6.51
N LEU A 99 14.39 -14.80 -5.43
CA LEU A 99 15.86 -14.81 -5.34
C LEU A 99 16.49 -16.01 -6.06
N VAL A 100 15.70 -17.02 -6.40
CA VAL A 100 16.15 -18.31 -6.91
C VAL A 100 15.59 -18.53 -8.31
N GLY A 101 16.07 -17.73 -9.26
CA GLY A 101 16.00 -17.92 -10.73
C GLY A 101 14.68 -18.42 -11.37
N ASP A 102 14.75 -18.80 -12.64
CA ASP A 102 13.60 -19.21 -13.45
C ASP A 102 13.17 -20.68 -13.26
N THR A 103 13.89 -21.43 -12.43
CA THR A 103 13.63 -22.85 -12.17
C THR A 103 12.40 -23.10 -11.28
N ASN A 104 12.00 -22.10 -10.49
CA ASN A 104 10.76 -22.10 -9.73
C ASN A 104 9.61 -21.59 -10.61
N LYS A 105 9.01 -22.52 -11.38
CA LYS A 105 8.00 -22.22 -12.41
C LYS A 105 6.76 -21.49 -11.91
N VAL A 106 6.40 -21.68 -10.64
CA VAL A 106 5.43 -20.80 -10.00
C VAL A 106 6.27 -19.64 -9.49
N ALA A 107 6.39 -18.59 -10.31
CA ALA A 107 6.59 -17.26 -9.77
C ALA A 107 5.47 -17.12 -8.74
N GLY A 108 5.80 -17.37 -7.46
CA GLY A 108 4.82 -17.50 -6.37
C GLY A 108 3.86 -16.37 -6.57
N HIS A 109 2.57 -16.69 -6.79
CA HIS A 109 1.53 -15.72 -7.17
C HIS A 109 1.89 -14.40 -6.51
N GLY A 110 2.37 -13.45 -7.32
CA GLY A 110 3.12 -12.29 -6.84
C GLY A 110 2.21 -11.51 -5.92
N ASP A 111 2.23 -11.89 -4.66
CA ASP A 111 1.43 -11.26 -3.65
C ASP A 111 2.03 -9.87 -3.56
N ARG A 112 1.17 -8.86 -3.71
CA ARG A 112 1.58 -7.46 -3.92
C ARG A 112 2.38 -6.90 -2.73
N GLY A 113 2.72 -7.71 -1.74
CA GLY A 113 3.54 -7.39 -0.58
C GLY A 113 5.03 -7.78 -0.66
N PHE A 114 5.49 -8.51 -1.68
CA PHE A 114 6.92 -8.92 -1.78
C PHE A 114 7.61 -8.38 -3.03
N TRP A 115 8.94 -8.21 -2.94
CA TRP A 115 9.82 -7.84 -4.08
C TRP A 115 9.35 -6.62 -4.86
N LEU A 116 8.93 -5.59 -4.14
CA LEU A 116 8.47 -4.35 -4.74
C LEU A 116 9.68 -3.48 -5.13
N THR A 117 9.64 -2.95 -6.34
CA THR A 117 10.52 -1.85 -6.74
C THR A 117 10.19 -0.59 -5.94
N GLU A 118 11.14 0.35 -5.84
CA GLU A 118 10.90 1.65 -5.20
C GLU A 118 9.65 2.35 -5.77
N ASN A 119 9.45 2.26 -7.09
CA ASN A 119 8.27 2.83 -7.75
C ASN A 119 6.97 2.13 -7.33
N GLN A 120 6.95 0.81 -7.22
CA GLN A 120 5.77 0.08 -6.74
C GLN A 120 5.46 0.40 -5.28
N VAL A 121 6.48 0.50 -4.42
CA VAL A 121 6.31 0.95 -3.03
C VAL A 121 5.70 2.36 -3.00
N LYS A 122 6.21 3.29 -3.82
CA LYS A 122 5.66 4.64 -3.96
C LYS A 122 4.26 4.65 -4.55
N GLU A 123 3.92 3.79 -5.50
CA GLU A 123 2.57 3.70 -6.04
C GLU A 123 1.57 3.23 -5.00
N ILE A 124 1.97 2.28 -4.15
CA ILE A 124 1.13 1.73 -3.09
C ILE A 124 1.01 2.73 -1.92
N HIS A 125 2.09 3.44 -1.57
CA HIS A 125 2.18 4.21 -0.32
C HIS A 125 2.35 5.73 -0.48
N ASP A 126 2.77 6.24 -1.64
CA ASP A 126 3.14 7.65 -1.88
C ASP A 126 2.41 8.29 -3.08
N ARG A 127 1.49 7.56 -3.74
CA ARG A 127 0.78 8.10 -4.91
C ARG A 127 -0.09 9.28 -4.49
N SER A 128 0.25 10.47 -4.95
CA SER A 128 -0.59 11.66 -4.79
C SER A 128 -2.01 11.44 -5.34
N ILE A 129 -2.99 12.13 -4.76
CA ILE A 129 -4.35 12.22 -5.27
C ILE A 129 -4.53 13.53 -6.02
N GLU A 130 -5.16 13.50 -7.18
CA GLU A 130 -5.65 14.73 -7.80
C GLU A 130 -6.91 15.16 -7.06
N ARG A 131 -6.94 16.42 -6.62
CA ARG A 131 -8.05 17.01 -5.87
C ARG A 131 -9.39 16.82 -6.59
N GLY A 132 -9.36 16.91 -7.92
CA GLY A 132 -10.53 16.76 -8.79
C GLY A 132 -11.11 15.35 -8.84
N ASP A 133 -10.41 14.33 -8.36
CA ASP A 133 -10.89 12.94 -8.38
C ASP A 133 -11.78 12.61 -7.18
N ILE A 134 -11.76 13.44 -6.13
CA ILE A 134 -12.52 13.23 -4.89
C ILE A 134 -13.60 14.31 -4.80
N ASP A 135 -14.87 13.91 -4.87
CA ASP A 135 -16.01 14.85 -4.90
C ASP A 135 -16.01 15.85 -3.76
N LEU A 136 -15.74 15.41 -2.53
CA LEU A 136 -15.67 16.30 -1.36
C LEU A 136 -14.53 17.33 -1.49
N LEU A 137 -13.41 16.95 -2.11
CA LEU A 137 -12.26 17.85 -2.28
C LEU A 137 -12.43 18.81 -3.47
N ARG A 138 -13.41 18.61 -4.35
CA ARG A 138 -13.80 19.59 -5.37
C ARG A 138 -14.38 20.87 -4.76
N GLY A 139 -14.97 20.76 -3.56
CA GLY A 139 -15.48 21.89 -2.78
C GLY A 139 -14.38 22.80 -2.22
N ASN A 140 -14.74 23.74 -1.35
CA ASN A 140 -13.80 24.62 -0.66
C ASN A 140 -13.08 23.83 0.45
N VAL A 141 -11.77 23.65 0.30
CA VAL A 141 -10.97 22.80 1.21
C VAL A 141 -10.05 23.66 2.07
N LEU A 142 -10.04 23.40 3.37
CA LEU A 142 -9.05 23.94 4.31
C LEU A 142 -8.07 22.84 4.70
N PHE A 143 -6.81 22.95 4.25
CA PHE A 143 -5.74 22.11 4.77
C PHE A 143 -5.18 22.69 6.05
N VAL A 144 -4.95 21.84 7.06
CA VAL A 144 -4.47 22.28 8.37
C VAL A 144 -3.30 21.44 8.86
N SER A 145 -2.29 22.10 9.44
CA SER A 145 -1.03 21.46 9.81
C SER A 145 -1.10 20.83 11.19
N LEU A 146 -0.98 19.51 11.23
CA LEU A 146 -0.91 18.72 12.47
C LEU A 146 0.54 18.41 12.89
N ASN A 147 1.53 19.09 12.30
CA ASN A 147 2.95 18.81 12.55
C ASN A 147 3.39 19.01 14.01
N GLN A 148 2.70 19.89 14.74
CA GLN A 148 2.99 20.15 16.17
C GLN A 148 2.33 19.13 17.11
N GLN A 149 1.50 18.24 16.58
CA GLN A 149 0.81 17.21 17.35
C GLN A 149 1.59 15.89 17.34
N ASP A 150 1.47 15.09 18.39
CA ASP A 150 2.10 13.77 18.47
C ASP A 150 1.49 12.81 17.42
N ALA A 151 2.35 12.18 16.60
CA ALA A 151 1.91 11.29 15.53
C ALA A 151 1.22 10.04 16.08
N THR A 152 1.79 9.47 17.14
CA THR A 152 1.34 8.22 17.72
C THR A 152 -0.03 8.39 18.37
N LYS A 153 -0.27 9.55 19.00
CA LYS A 153 -1.57 9.90 19.55
C LYS A 153 -2.62 10.15 18.46
N LEU A 154 -2.27 10.78 17.35
CA LEU A 154 -3.25 11.01 16.27
C LEU A 154 -3.59 9.74 15.47
N LEU A 155 -2.63 8.81 15.35
CA LEU A 155 -2.82 7.54 14.64
C LEU A 155 -3.56 6.50 15.49
N ASN A 156 -3.32 6.47 16.80
CA ASN A 156 -3.94 5.55 17.75
C ASN A 156 -5.06 6.19 18.59
N GLY A 157 -5.38 7.45 18.31
CA GLY A 157 -6.19 8.30 19.17
C GLY A 157 -7.68 7.97 19.12
N VAL A 158 -8.35 8.32 20.21
CA VAL A 158 -9.81 8.36 20.30
C VAL A 158 -10.33 9.45 19.34
N GLU A 159 -11.50 9.23 18.75
CA GLU A 159 -12.11 10.09 17.72
C GLU A 159 -12.09 11.59 18.08
N ASP A 160 -12.31 11.90 19.36
CA ASP A 160 -12.31 13.27 19.90
C ASP A 160 -10.96 13.98 19.79
N GLU A 161 -9.83 13.30 19.94
CA GLU A 161 -8.50 13.94 19.88
C GLU A 161 -8.16 14.40 18.46
N VAL A 162 -8.47 13.55 17.46
CA VAL A 162 -8.26 13.86 16.05
C VAL A 162 -9.18 15.00 15.62
N ALA A 163 -10.44 15.00 16.09
CA ALA A 163 -11.38 16.08 15.82
C ALA A 163 -10.91 17.41 16.42
N GLN A 164 -10.48 17.43 17.69
CA GLN A 164 -9.95 18.64 18.33
C GLN A 164 -8.72 19.20 17.59
N ALA A 165 -7.81 18.31 17.19
CA ALA A 165 -6.61 18.70 16.45
C ALA A 165 -6.94 19.23 15.04
N THR A 166 -7.93 18.64 14.35
CA THR A 166 -8.23 18.96 12.94
C THR A 166 -9.18 20.14 12.79
N LEU A 167 -10.20 20.26 13.64
CA LEU A 167 -11.22 21.30 13.55
C LEU A 167 -10.87 22.55 14.36
N GLY A 168 -9.83 22.50 15.18
CA GLY A 168 -9.55 23.51 16.20
C GLY A 168 -8.67 24.69 15.75
N ASN A 169 -9.18 25.90 15.97
CA ASN A 169 -8.41 27.13 16.19
C ASN A 169 -7.47 27.53 15.03
N TRP A 170 -7.97 27.54 13.80
CA TRP A 170 -7.20 27.89 12.60
C TRP A 170 -7.28 29.38 12.26
N ASN A 171 -6.18 29.92 11.74
CA ASN A 171 -6.13 31.31 11.30
C ASN A 171 -6.74 31.46 9.90
N LEU A 172 -8.07 31.62 9.84
CA LEU A 172 -8.82 31.87 8.62
C LEU A 172 -9.77 33.05 8.83
N ASN A 173 -9.94 33.89 7.80
CA ASN A 173 -10.86 35.02 7.86
C ASN A 173 -12.33 34.53 7.83
N VAL A 174 -13.26 35.39 8.26
CA VAL A 174 -14.69 35.04 8.37
C VAL A 174 -15.30 34.68 7.01
N ARG A 175 -14.95 35.41 5.95
CA ARG A 175 -15.49 35.18 4.58
C ARG A 175 -15.19 33.77 4.11
N ASP A 176 -13.96 33.32 4.26
CA ASP A 176 -13.53 32.00 3.81
C ASP A 176 -13.98 30.91 4.80
N SER A 177 -14.04 31.21 6.11
CA SER A 177 -14.55 30.28 7.13
C SER A 177 -16.01 29.87 6.89
N ARG A 178 -16.86 30.80 6.42
CA ARG A 178 -18.28 30.54 6.08
C ARG A 178 -18.48 29.58 4.92
N ARG A 179 -17.42 29.28 4.16
CA ARG A 179 -17.49 28.54 2.90
C ARG A 179 -16.76 27.21 2.93
N VAL A 180 -15.98 26.90 3.96
CA VAL A 180 -15.20 25.65 4.04
C VAL A 180 -16.17 24.47 3.97
N ASP A 181 -16.02 23.60 2.99
CA ASP A 181 -16.83 22.38 2.83
C ASP A 181 -16.15 21.19 3.52
N CYS A 182 -14.81 21.18 3.50
CA CYS A 182 -14.02 20.12 4.11
C CYS A 182 -12.76 20.68 4.78
N VAL A 183 -12.42 20.13 5.95
CA VAL A 183 -11.15 20.36 6.64
C VAL A 183 -10.30 19.09 6.55
N VAL A 184 -9.09 19.22 6.01
CA VAL A 184 -8.15 18.10 5.85
C VAL A 184 -6.94 18.33 6.74
N GLY A 185 -6.79 17.48 7.76
CA GLY A 185 -5.64 17.47 8.65
C GLY A 185 -4.47 16.79 7.99
N VAL A 186 -3.34 17.48 7.89
CA VAL A 186 -2.12 16.97 7.25
C VAL A 186 -0.93 16.96 8.19
N LYS A 187 -0.14 15.90 8.13
CA LYS A 187 1.16 15.80 8.81
C LYS A 187 2.25 15.54 7.78
N ASN A 188 3.25 16.41 7.73
CA ASN A 188 4.31 16.42 6.70
C ASN A 188 3.76 16.38 5.26
N SER A 189 2.63 17.06 5.02
CA SER A 189 1.87 17.08 3.75
C SER A 189 1.05 15.83 3.44
N LEU A 190 1.09 14.80 4.29
CA LEU A 190 0.31 13.58 4.13
C LEU A 190 -1.03 13.74 4.86
N ILE A 191 -2.11 13.32 4.23
CA ILE A 191 -3.45 13.32 4.83
C ILE A 191 -3.45 12.41 6.06
N LEU A 192 -3.95 12.92 7.17
CA LEU A 192 -4.17 12.16 8.40
C LEU A 192 -5.66 12.02 8.72
N SER A 193 -6.41 13.10 8.53
CA SER A 193 -7.84 13.18 8.86
C SER A 193 -8.62 14.01 7.85
N ILE A 194 -9.90 13.67 7.67
CA ILE A 194 -10.81 14.36 6.76
C ILE A 194 -12.14 14.58 7.49
N PHE A 195 -12.57 15.83 7.56
CA PHE A 195 -13.87 16.20 8.12
C PHE A 195 -14.68 16.95 7.09
N GLU A 196 -15.92 16.52 6.88
CA GLU A 196 -16.92 17.30 6.17
C GLU A 196 -17.57 18.25 7.16
N THR A 197 -17.60 19.54 6.84
CA THR A 197 -18.06 20.55 7.80
C THR A 197 -19.58 20.57 7.89
N GLU A 198 -20.10 20.74 9.10
CA GLU A 198 -21.52 20.96 9.33
C GLU A 198 -21.96 22.29 8.72
N LYS A 199 -23.13 22.28 8.05
CA LYS A 199 -23.73 23.47 7.44
C LYS A 199 -24.93 23.94 8.25
N VAL A 200 -25.06 25.24 8.42
CA VAL A 200 -26.28 25.91 8.87
C VAL A 200 -27.10 26.36 7.65
N PRO A 201 -28.33 26.88 7.80
CA PRO A 201 -29.12 27.38 6.68
C PRO A 201 -28.33 28.33 5.76
N ASP A 202 -28.70 28.37 4.48
CA ASP A 202 -27.98 29.05 3.39
C ASP A 202 -26.60 28.46 3.02
N ASN A 203 -26.37 27.18 3.37
CA ASN A 203 -25.13 26.45 3.07
C ASN A 203 -23.88 27.12 3.67
N ILE A 204 -24.04 27.82 4.79
CA ILE A 204 -22.95 28.45 5.52
C ILE A 204 -22.32 27.41 6.44
N THR A 205 -20.99 27.33 6.45
CA THR A 205 -20.26 26.48 7.38
C THR A 205 -20.45 26.92 8.83
N ARG A 206 -20.75 25.98 9.72
CA ARG A 206 -20.77 26.20 11.18
C ARG A 206 -19.35 26.35 11.71
N PHE A 207 -19.06 27.48 12.36
CA PHE A 207 -17.78 27.69 13.06
C PHE A 207 -17.94 28.68 14.23
N ASP A 208 -17.08 28.53 15.24
CA ASP A 208 -16.92 29.49 16.32
C ASP A 208 -15.72 30.40 16.06
N ARG A 209 -15.85 31.66 16.50
CA ARG A 209 -14.74 32.61 16.55
C ARG A 209 -14.24 32.72 17.98
N LEU A 210 -12.98 32.36 18.18
CA LEU A 210 -12.34 32.52 19.49
C LEU A 210 -12.21 34.01 19.84
N SER A 211 -12.95 34.43 20.86
CA SER A 211 -12.73 35.67 21.60
C SER A 211 -11.46 35.56 22.44
N ALA A 212 -10.84 36.69 22.79
CA ALA A 212 -9.46 36.78 23.28
C ALA A 212 -9.30 36.71 24.81
N PRO A 213 -9.07 35.54 25.43
CA PRO A 213 -8.31 35.51 26.67
C PRO A 213 -6.81 35.28 26.41
N THR A 214 -6.41 34.82 25.21
CA THR A 214 -5.01 34.54 24.87
C THR A 214 -4.51 35.46 23.76
N LYS A 215 -3.45 36.23 24.05
CA LYS A 215 -2.80 37.26 23.20
C LYS A 215 -2.36 36.81 21.78
N ARG A 216 -2.63 35.57 21.36
CA ARG A 216 -2.24 34.97 20.07
C ARG A 216 -3.33 34.14 19.37
N ALA A 217 -4.53 34.04 19.95
CA ALA A 217 -5.62 33.22 19.40
C ALA A 217 -6.83 34.01 18.88
N HIS A 218 -6.84 35.32 19.04
CA HIS A 218 -7.95 36.18 18.63
C HIS A 218 -8.21 36.04 17.13
N GLY A 219 -9.47 35.79 16.77
CA GLY A 219 -9.87 35.70 15.37
C GLY A 219 -9.42 34.41 14.67
N ARG A 220 -9.26 33.32 15.42
CA ARG A 220 -9.19 31.97 14.86
C ARG A 220 -10.58 31.33 14.74
N SER A 221 -10.76 30.49 13.75
CA SER A 221 -11.99 29.73 13.50
C SER A 221 -11.85 28.30 14.00
N ARG A 222 -12.85 27.86 14.77
CA ARG A 222 -13.03 26.45 15.15
C ARG A 222 -14.24 25.92 14.38
N PHE A 223 -14.06 24.81 13.69
CA PHE A 223 -15.10 24.20 12.85
C PHE A 223 -15.82 23.08 13.57
N PHE A 224 -16.96 22.68 13.01
CA PHE A 224 -17.73 21.51 13.43
C PHE A 224 -17.99 20.67 12.19
N GLY A 225 -18.01 19.35 12.34
CA GLY A 225 -18.16 18.47 11.19
C GLY A 225 -18.10 16.99 11.55
N THR A 226 -18.40 16.18 10.56
CA THR A 226 -18.42 14.72 10.65
C THR A 226 -17.14 14.17 10.04
N ARG A 227 -16.51 13.21 10.74
CA ARG A 227 -15.32 12.54 10.26
C ARG A 227 -15.66 11.63 9.08
N ARG A 228 -14.89 11.74 7.99
CA ARG A 228 -15.05 10.94 6.78
C ARG A 228 -14.10 9.75 6.80
N GLY A 229 -14.39 8.79 7.68
CA GLY A 229 -13.60 7.56 7.85
C GLY A 229 -13.48 6.74 6.55
N ASP A 230 -14.55 6.76 5.74
CA ASP A 230 -14.61 6.16 4.41
C ASP A 230 -13.54 6.73 3.45
N LEU A 231 -13.34 8.05 3.48
CA LEU A 231 -12.29 8.70 2.69
C LEU A 231 -10.92 8.53 3.32
N GLU A 232 -10.82 8.53 4.66
CA GLU A 232 -9.54 8.32 5.35
C GLU A 232 -8.94 6.94 5.06
N GLU A 233 -9.76 5.89 4.99
CA GLU A 233 -9.30 4.53 4.62
C GLU A 233 -8.58 4.50 3.27
N GLN A 234 -9.03 5.33 2.33
CA GLN A 234 -8.53 5.36 0.95
C GLN A 234 -7.40 6.40 0.74
N LEU A 235 -7.42 7.49 1.52
CA LEU A 235 -6.64 8.69 1.23
C LEU A 235 -5.55 8.98 2.28
N ARG A 236 -5.62 8.38 3.48
CA ARG A 236 -4.61 8.61 4.54
C ARG A 236 -3.21 8.24 4.05
N GLY A 237 -2.22 9.02 4.45
CA GLY A 237 -0.82 8.86 4.04
C GLY A 237 -0.52 9.44 2.65
N ARG A 238 -1.51 9.93 1.90
CA ARG A 238 -1.31 10.46 0.54
C ARG A 238 -1.22 11.99 0.54
N THR A 239 -0.60 12.53 -0.50
CA THR A 239 -0.55 13.99 -0.75
C THR A 239 -1.67 14.41 -1.71
N VAL A 240 -2.23 15.62 -1.55
CA VAL A 240 -3.26 16.16 -2.46
C VAL A 240 -2.62 17.12 -3.45
N ARG A 241 -2.89 16.95 -4.74
CA ARG A 241 -2.38 17.79 -5.83
C ARG A 241 -3.50 18.44 -6.64
N GLN A 242 -3.16 19.54 -7.29
CA GLN A 242 -3.95 20.16 -8.35
C GLN A 242 -2.98 20.87 -9.28
N GLU A 243 -3.11 20.65 -10.59
CA GLU A 243 -2.31 21.35 -11.63
C GLU A 243 -0.80 21.30 -11.36
N GLY A 244 -0.29 20.15 -10.91
CA GLY A 244 1.12 19.95 -10.62
C GLY A 244 1.59 20.49 -9.26
N GLN A 245 0.79 21.29 -8.55
CA GLN A 245 1.09 21.77 -7.20
C GLN A 245 0.59 20.80 -6.12
N VAL A 246 1.38 20.57 -5.07
CA VAL A 246 0.94 19.81 -3.87
C VAL A 246 0.21 20.76 -2.92
N LEU A 247 -1.11 20.68 -2.87
CA LEU A 247 -1.97 21.53 -2.04
C LEU A 247 -1.89 21.19 -0.55
N SER A 248 -1.71 19.90 -0.24
CA SER A 248 -1.54 19.44 1.14
C SER A 248 -0.21 19.89 1.77
N LYS A 249 0.72 20.46 0.97
CA LYS A 249 1.95 21.08 1.47
C LYS A 249 1.67 22.53 1.87
N ILE A 250 1.43 22.73 3.16
CA ILE A 250 1.17 24.06 3.74
C ILE A 250 2.45 24.91 3.68
N ARG A 251 2.31 26.19 3.30
CA ARG A 251 3.42 27.15 3.22
C ARG A 251 4.17 27.26 4.56
N PRO A 252 5.51 27.39 4.55
CA PRO A 252 6.28 27.63 5.77
C PRO A 252 5.72 28.80 6.57
N GLY A 253 5.61 28.64 7.90
CA GLY A 253 5.05 29.65 8.81
C GLY A 253 3.52 29.74 8.84
N ALA A 254 2.80 29.08 7.93
CA ALA A 254 1.34 28.98 7.98
C ALA A 254 0.89 27.74 8.76
N GLY A 255 -0.17 27.89 9.56
CA GLY A 255 -0.82 26.76 10.25
C GLY A 255 -1.90 26.07 9.40
N CYS A 256 -2.46 26.77 8.42
CA CYS A 256 -3.49 26.26 7.53
C CYS A 256 -3.46 26.98 6.17
N GLN A 257 -4.07 26.40 5.16
CA GLN A 257 -4.19 26.97 3.82
C GLN A 257 -5.56 26.63 3.21
N PHE A 258 -6.28 27.66 2.80
CA PHE A 258 -7.60 27.55 2.20
C PHE A 258 -7.50 27.54 0.68
N PHE A 259 -8.25 26.65 0.03
CA PHE A 259 -8.40 26.59 -1.41
C PHE A 259 -9.87 26.63 -1.79
N PRO A 260 -10.31 27.58 -2.62
CA PRO A 260 -11.70 27.67 -3.05
C PRO A 260 -12.08 26.45 -3.89
N ALA A 261 -13.39 26.20 -3.99
CA ALA A 261 -13.94 25.15 -4.85
C ALA A 261 -13.40 25.23 -6.28
N MET A 262 -13.19 24.07 -6.90
CA MET A 262 -12.78 23.98 -8.29
C MET A 262 -13.89 24.55 -9.17
N ALA A 263 -13.52 25.36 -10.17
CA ALA A 263 -14.48 25.76 -11.19
C ALA A 263 -14.92 24.51 -11.95
N TYR A 264 -16.23 24.29 -12.09
CA TYR A 264 -16.75 23.26 -13.00
C TYR A 264 -16.31 23.63 -14.42
N HIS A 265 -15.20 23.04 -14.89
CA HIS A 265 -15.02 22.92 -16.32
C HIS A 265 -16.08 21.96 -16.82
N ALA A 266 -17.14 22.49 -17.41
CA ALA A 266 -18.11 21.71 -18.14
C ALA A 266 -17.42 21.10 -19.37
N LEU A 267 -16.72 19.98 -19.18
CA LEU A 267 -16.20 19.12 -20.24
C LEU A 267 -17.36 18.31 -20.82
N TRP A 268 -18.34 19.01 -21.37
CA TRP A 268 -19.35 18.45 -22.26
C TRP A 268 -19.46 19.38 -23.45
N LEU A 269 -18.73 19.06 -24.52
CA LEU A 269 -19.04 19.26 -25.93
C LEU A 269 -17.75 19.18 -26.77
N ARG A 270 -17.30 17.96 -27.05
CA ARG A 270 -16.59 17.62 -28.29
C ARG A 270 -16.82 16.15 -28.60
N TRP A 271 -18.06 15.81 -28.92
CA TRP A 271 -18.34 14.64 -29.74
C TRP A 271 -18.27 15.08 -31.21
N PRO A 272 -17.51 14.41 -32.09
CA PRO A 272 -17.49 14.77 -33.50
C PRO A 272 -18.85 14.45 -34.11
N ARG A 273 -19.44 15.43 -34.81
CA ARG A 273 -20.65 15.23 -35.61
C ARG A 273 -20.40 14.06 -36.58
N ARG A 274 -21.18 12.98 -36.47
CA ARG A 274 -21.27 11.98 -37.54
C ARG A 274 -21.90 12.64 -38.77
N PRO A 275 -21.40 12.40 -39.99
CA PRO A 275 -22.08 12.85 -41.20
C PRO A 275 -23.36 12.04 -41.39
N SER A 276 -24.47 12.73 -41.64
CA SER A 276 -25.74 12.14 -42.04
C SER A 276 -25.61 11.47 -43.40
N MET A 277 -25.77 10.15 -43.46
CA MET A 277 -26.05 9.44 -44.71
C MET A 277 -27.52 9.68 -45.07
N LEU A 278 -27.74 10.20 -46.28
CA LEU A 278 -29.03 10.23 -46.95
C LEU A 278 -29.47 8.79 -47.29
N PRO A 279 -30.75 8.43 -47.19
CA PRO A 279 -31.24 7.17 -47.73
C PRO A 279 -31.51 7.32 -49.24
N HIS A 280 -31.01 6.35 -50.00
CA HIS A 280 -31.50 6.05 -51.35
C HIS A 280 -32.85 5.35 -51.26
N ALA A 281 -33.89 5.97 -51.81
CA ALA A 281 -34.96 5.41 -52.65
C ALA A 281 -36.07 6.46 -52.82
#